data_AF-A0AAV4FZI6-F1
#
_entry.id   AF-A0AAV4FZI6-F1
#
_cell.length_a   1.000
_cell.length_b   1.000
_cell.length_c   1.000
_cell.angle_alpha   90.00
_cell.angle_beta   90.00
_cell.angle_gamma   90.00
#
_symmetry.space_group_name_H-M   'P 1'
#
loop_
_entity.id
_entity.type
_entity.pdbx_description
1 polymer ?
#
loop_
_entity_poly.entity_id
_entity_poly.type
_entity_poly.pdbx_seq_one_letter_code
_entity_poly.pdbx_strand_id
1 'polypeptide(L)'
;MSNKAILVFFCIAIMASLRPTHCQPDARINMSVNLDPLCCESYQAHTISCKTHTSWIPIQHVTSLAVWASVRYAKNDEYTRIAAVERGKASPLLFDSSKQYNVSGNIGTGNDGMSQLVFSWKSPSIQRVKWYKCEVEGLDTKGRDVTISVIAEAPTSEWLPDKIEKPDTVCVPVACGSNLITTDQLEASTETILHGVANLTASLGRSTRKVHFDFDALQMKVTTLEDKVVALASKFEDNQMKISSFIEFYKYTYLVSNFDILGTFRGKRYYVSKTEALFDIRAADGQCSILDGHLVEVENQAEYNFVVRKIHKVSGDQFFTGGNDLKKEKDWRFFHSNRPMSFTKWRHGQPDNYRGNEDCLEIAKEMGGKYNDISCKSKGKFICEDQN
;
A
#
# COMPACT_ATOMS: atom_id res chain seq x y z
N MET A 1 -4.96 -2.49 -44.41
CA MET A 1 -3.75 -1.89 -45.00
C MET A 1 -2.68 -1.92 -43.91
N SER A 2 -1.88 -2.98 -43.75
CA SER A 2 -0.65 -3.34 -44.51
C SER A 2 0.28 -2.17 -44.78
N ASN A 3 1.40 -2.11 -44.06
CA ASN A 3 2.78 -2.29 -44.57
C ASN A 3 3.73 -2.26 -43.36
N LYS A 4 4.26 -3.41 -42.90
CA LYS A 4 5.48 -4.12 -43.37
C LYS A 4 6.79 -3.39 -43.03
N ALA A 5 7.47 -3.89 -42.00
CA ALA A 5 8.93 -4.00 -42.01
C ALA A 5 9.30 -5.39 -41.48
N ILE A 6 9.98 -6.14 -42.34
CA ILE A 6 10.48 -7.51 -42.21
C ILE A 6 11.81 -7.46 -41.45
N LEU A 7 12.04 -8.36 -40.50
CA LEU A 7 13.40 -8.80 -40.15
C LEU A 7 13.37 -10.23 -39.58
N VAL A 8 13.64 -11.18 -40.47
CA VAL A 8 13.97 -12.58 -40.17
C VAL A 8 15.47 -12.76 -40.42
N PHE A 9 16.16 -13.18 -39.36
CA PHE A 9 17.43 -13.92 -39.25
C PHE A 9 18.59 -13.66 -40.23
N PHE A 10 19.73 -13.27 -39.65
CA PHE A 10 21.03 -13.83 -40.00
C PHE A 10 21.72 -14.38 -38.75
N CYS A 11 21.88 -15.70 -38.72
CA CYS A 11 22.80 -16.40 -37.84
C CYS A 11 24.21 -16.15 -38.38
N ILE A 12 25.09 -15.54 -37.60
CA ILE A 12 26.53 -15.51 -37.89
C ILE A 12 27.25 -15.85 -36.57
N ALA A 13 27.60 -17.12 -36.44
CA ALA A 13 28.74 -17.52 -35.63
C ALA A 13 30.00 -17.06 -36.38
N ILE A 14 30.71 -16.06 -35.84
CA ILE A 14 32.09 -15.78 -36.19
C ILE A 14 32.88 -15.65 -34.89
N MET A 15 33.75 -16.64 -34.67
CA MET A 15 34.98 -16.46 -33.90
C MET A 15 35.73 -15.27 -34.52
N ALA A 16 35.82 -14.16 -33.80
CA ALA A 16 36.73 -13.07 -34.14
C ALA A 16 37.52 -12.68 -32.88
N SER A 17 38.73 -13.21 -32.85
CA SER A 17 39.90 -12.62 -32.21
C SER A 17 39.99 -11.14 -32.61
N LEU A 18 39.58 -10.25 -31.71
CA LEU A 18 40.06 -8.88 -31.69
C LEU A 18 40.97 -8.77 -30.47
N ARG A 19 42.29 -8.74 -30.73
CA ARG A 19 43.29 -8.24 -29.78
C ARG A 19 43.24 -6.72 -29.82
N PRO A 20 43.00 -6.04 -28.68
CA PRO A 20 43.58 -4.74 -28.43
C PRO A 20 44.91 -4.97 -27.69
N THR A 21 46.01 -4.72 -28.39
CA THR A 21 47.34 -4.63 -27.80
C THR A 21 47.47 -3.32 -27.05
N HIS A 22 47.15 -3.34 -25.75
CA HIS A 22 47.99 -2.82 -24.66
C HIS A 22 47.54 -3.53 -23.37
N CYS A 23 48.23 -4.65 -23.09
CA CYS A 23 48.17 -5.48 -21.88
C CYS A 23 46.83 -6.17 -21.53
N GLN A 24 46.42 -7.09 -22.41
CA GLN A 24 45.79 -8.37 -22.04
C GLN A 24 46.76 -9.20 -21.12
N PRO A 25 46.29 -10.13 -20.26
CA PRO A 25 45.59 -11.32 -20.76
C PRO A 25 44.22 -11.51 -20.13
N ASP A 26 43.32 -12.05 -20.95
CA ASP A 26 42.24 -12.91 -20.49
C ASP A 26 42.81 -13.87 -19.44
N ALA A 27 42.48 -13.65 -18.16
CA ALA A 27 42.52 -14.70 -17.17
C ALA A 27 41.48 -15.74 -17.61
N ARG A 28 41.87 -16.63 -18.53
CA ARG A 28 41.00 -17.72 -18.96
C ARG A 28 40.88 -18.69 -17.81
N ILE A 29 39.95 -18.41 -16.90
CA ILE A 29 39.38 -19.48 -16.10
C ILE A 29 38.59 -20.33 -17.10
N ASN A 30 39.26 -21.34 -17.66
CA ASN A 30 38.62 -22.29 -18.55
C ASN A 30 37.67 -23.12 -17.70
N MET A 31 36.41 -22.71 -17.72
CA MET A 31 35.33 -23.44 -17.09
C MET A 31 34.68 -24.33 -18.15
N SER A 32 34.75 -25.65 -17.95
CA SER A 32 33.97 -26.60 -18.73
C SER A 32 32.94 -27.25 -17.82
N VAL A 33 31.67 -27.13 -18.21
CA VAL A 33 30.57 -27.91 -17.62
C VAL A 33 30.30 -29.05 -18.60
N ASN A 34 30.65 -30.27 -18.23
CA ASN A 34 30.38 -31.45 -19.05
C ASN A 34 29.11 -32.12 -18.54
N LEU A 35 28.07 -32.15 -19.38
CA LEU A 35 26.86 -32.91 -19.15
C LEU A 35 26.81 -33.95 -20.27
N ASP A 36 27.01 -35.23 -19.95
CA ASP A 36 26.91 -36.29 -20.95
C ASP A 36 25.45 -36.39 -21.44
N PRO A 37 25.20 -36.41 -22.77
CA PRO A 37 23.88 -36.64 -23.30
C PRO A 37 23.64 -38.15 -23.53
N LEU A 38 22.49 -38.65 -23.06
CA LEU A 38 21.87 -39.99 -23.28
C LEU A 38 22.42 -41.12 -22.37
N CYS A 39 21.64 -42.05 -21.79
CA CYS A 39 20.23 -42.43 -21.91
C CYS A 39 19.75 -43.01 -20.56
N CYS A 40 18.43 -43.10 -20.42
CA CYS A 40 17.61 -43.77 -19.40
C CYS A 40 18.29 -44.59 -18.29
N GLU A 41 17.88 -44.29 -17.06
CA GLU A 41 18.20 -44.96 -15.78
C GLU A 41 19.65 -44.79 -15.27
N SER A 42 19.73 -44.30 -14.03
CA SER A 42 20.91 -44.20 -13.15
C SER A 42 21.81 -42.95 -13.28
N TYR A 43 21.75 -42.11 -12.24
CA TYR A 43 22.90 -41.45 -11.59
C TYR A 43 24.06 -40.97 -12.50
N GLN A 44 23.80 -40.13 -13.51
CA GLN A 44 24.90 -39.52 -14.25
C GLN A 44 25.63 -38.48 -13.38
N ALA A 45 26.96 -38.52 -13.43
CA ALA A 45 27.84 -37.65 -12.67
C ALA A 45 28.06 -36.34 -13.43
N HIS A 46 27.51 -35.25 -12.91
CA HIS A 46 27.75 -33.90 -13.43
C HIS A 46 29.06 -33.37 -12.85
N THR A 47 29.81 -32.62 -13.65
CA THR A 47 31.13 -32.11 -13.24
C THR A 47 31.32 -30.64 -13.63
N ILE A 48 31.80 -29.84 -12.68
CA ILE A 48 32.30 -28.48 -12.89
C ILE A 48 33.80 -28.48 -12.67
N SER A 49 34.53 -27.96 -13.65
CA SER A 49 35.98 -27.78 -13.55
C SER A 49 36.33 -26.30 -13.62
N CYS A 50 36.86 -25.74 -12.53
CA CYS A 50 37.52 -24.44 -12.55
C CYS A 50 39.03 -24.67 -12.71
N LYS A 51 39.64 -24.09 -13.75
CA LYS A 51 41.08 -24.14 -13.97
C LYS A 51 41.64 -22.74 -14.12
N THR A 52 42.77 -22.47 -13.50
CA THR A 52 43.51 -21.23 -13.68
C THR A 52 44.97 -21.53 -13.94
N HIS A 53 45.59 -20.75 -14.84
CA HIS A 53 46.99 -20.87 -15.18
C HIS A 53 47.72 -19.60 -14.73
N THR A 54 48.64 -19.74 -13.78
CA THR A 54 49.33 -18.62 -13.14
C THR A 54 50.23 -17.83 -14.09
N SER A 55 50.69 -18.43 -15.19
CA SER A 55 51.55 -17.74 -16.16
C SER A 55 50.86 -16.65 -17.00
N TRP A 56 49.53 -16.50 -16.92
CA TRP A 56 48.74 -15.53 -17.71
C TRP A 56 47.93 -14.55 -16.82
N ILE A 57 48.17 -14.51 -15.51
CA ILE A 57 47.38 -13.71 -14.56
C ILE A 57 48.34 -12.98 -13.61
N PRO A 58 48.07 -11.73 -13.19
CA PRO A 58 48.86 -11.04 -12.18
C PRO A 58 48.58 -11.57 -10.75
N ILE A 59 48.43 -12.89 -10.56
CA ILE A 59 48.36 -13.54 -9.25
C ILE A 59 49.54 -14.50 -9.14
N GLN A 60 50.56 -14.11 -8.38
CA GLN A 60 51.78 -14.92 -8.23
C GLN A 60 51.64 -15.98 -7.12
N HIS A 61 50.63 -15.85 -6.26
CA HIS A 61 50.43 -16.74 -5.12
C HIS A 61 48.96 -17.06 -4.92
N VAL A 62 48.41 -17.96 -5.75
CA VAL A 62 47.05 -18.49 -5.54
C VAL A 62 46.99 -19.17 -4.17
N THR A 63 46.11 -18.68 -3.31
CA THR A 63 45.87 -19.18 -1.94
C THR A 63 44.63 -20.06 -1.88
N SER A 64 43.64 -19.79 -2.73
CA SER A 64 42.35 -20.47 -2.73
C SER A 64 41.75 -20.49 -4.13
N LEU A 65 41.13 -21.62 -4.50
CA LEU A 65 40.27 -21.76 -5.67
C LEU A 65 38.95 -22.38 -5.21
N ALA A 66 37.83 -21.70 -5.47
CA ALA A 66 36.52 -22.08 -4.97
C ALA A 66 35.44 -22.08 -6.07
N VAL A 67 34.45 -22.97 -5.91
CA VAL A 67 33.21 -22.97 -6.68
C VAL A 67 32.07 -22.53 -5.77
N TRP A 68 31.25 -21.64 -6.31
CA TRP A 68 30.02 -21.18 -5.70
C TRP A 68 28.82 -21.44 -6.60
N ALA A 69 27.64 -21.58 -6.00
CA ALA A 69 26.38 -21.86 -6.71
C ALA A 69 25.25 -20.92 -6.25
N SER A 70 24.34 -20.56 -7.17
CA SER A 70 23.12 -19.78 -6.89
C SER A 70 21.91 -20.26 -7.70
N VAL A 71 20.71 -20.13 -7.11
CA VAL A 71 19.41 -20.47 -7.72
C VAL A 71 18.70 -19.28 -8.39
N ARG A 72 19.17 -18.05 -8.18
CA ARG A 72 18.60 -16.81 -8.73
C ARG A 72 19.66 -16.01 -9.52
N TYR A 73 19.21 -15.19 -10.48
CA TYR A 73 20.08 -14.30 -11.25
C TYR A 73 20.03 -12.90 -10.66
N ALA A 74 21.08 -12.49 -9.96
CA ALA A 74 21.42 -11.09 -9.79
C ALA A 74 22.93 -10.96 -9.58
N LYS A 75 23.49 -9.88 -10.11
CA LYS A 75 24.89 -9.47 -9.90
C LYS A 75 25.26 -9.31 -8.41
N ASN A 76 24.24 -9.24 -7.53
CA ASN A 76 24.31 -9.09 -6.07
C ASN A 76 23.66 -10.26 -5.30
N ASP A 77 23.35 -11.39 -5.93
CA ASP A 77 22.73 -12.53 -5.23
C ASP A 77 23.71 -13.28 -4.32
N GLU A 78 23.20 -13.91 -3.26
CA GLU A 78 23.95 -14.78 -2.35
C GLU A 78 24.40 -16.07 -3.07
N TYR A 79 25.67 -16.10 -3.46
CA TYR A 79 26.35 -17.32 -3.87
C TYR A 79 26.72 -18.14 -2.63
N THR A 80 26.43 -19.44 -2.64
CA THR A 80 26.87 -20.35 -1.58
C THR A 80 28.15 -21.07 -2.02
N ARG A 81 29.20 -21.04 -1.20
CA ARG A 81 30.47 -21.76 -1.46
C ARG A 81 30.20 -23.25 -1.30
N ILE A 82 30.43 -24.04 -2.35
CA ILE A 82 30.13 -25.48 -2.34
C ILE A 82 31.37 -26.36 -2.27
N ALA A 83 32.50 -25.89 -2.82
CA ALA A 83 33.78 -26.58 -2.73
C ALA A 83 34.96 -25.62 -2.87
N ALA A 84 36.09 -25.97 -2.26
CA ALA A 84 37.34 -25.23 -2.42
C ALA A 84 38.58 -26.11 -2.31
N VAL A 85 39.68 -25.62 -2.87
CA VAL A 85 41.02 -26.12 -2.62
C VAL A 85 41.83 -24.94 -2.09
N GLU A 86 42.59 -25.15 -1.01
CA GLU A 86 43.38 -24.11 -0.36
C GLU A 86 44.84 -24.54 -0.26
N ARG A 87 45.75 -23.58 -0.43
CA ARG A 87 47.19 -23.83 -0.44
C ARG A 87 47.62 -24.35 0.94
N GLY A 88 48.39 -25.43 0.96
CA GLY A 88 48.87 -26.04 2.20
C GLY A 88 47.87 -26.99 2.88
N LYS A 89 46.66 -27.19 2.33
CA LYS A 89 45.74 -28.23 2.80
C LYS A 89 45.93 -29.51 1.99
N ALA A 90 46.00 -30.64 2.68
CA ALA A 90 46.22 -31.96 2.08
C ALA A 90 45.00 -32.49 1.30
N SER A 91 43.81 -31.90 1.48
CA SER A 91 42.59 -32.33 0.79
C SER A 91 41.67 -31.13 0.50
N PRO A 92 40.89 -31.18 -0.60
CA PRO A 92 39.86 -30.18 -0.88
C PRO A 92 38.81 -30.09 0.23
N LEU A 93 38.27 -28.89 0.45
CA LEU A 93 37.19 -28.62 1.38
C LEU A 93 35.84 -28.80 0.69
N LEU A 94 34.96 -29.58 1.31
CA LEU A 94 33.56 -29.72 0.94
C LEU A 94 32.70 -29.05 2.02
N PHE A 95 31.82 -28.15 1.61
CA PHE A 95 31.04 -27.31 2.54
C PHE A 95 29.63 -27.86 2.83
N ASP A 96 29.23 -28.95 2.18
CA ASP A 96 28.00 -29.70 2.45
C ASP A 96 28.31 -31.21 2.44
N SER A 97 28.52 -31.79 3.63
CA SER A 97 28.85 -33.20 3.82
C SER A 97 27.63 -34.13 3.75
N SER A 98 26.41 -33.58 3.69
CA SER A 98 25.16 -34.36 3.74
C SER A 98 24.78 -35.01 2.42
N LYS A 99 25.57 -34.81 1.35
CA LYS A 99 25.22 -35.15 -0.03
C LYS A 99 26.34 -35.88 -0.75
N GLN A 100 25.96 -36.73 -1.72
CA GLN A 100 26.89 -37.54 -2.51
C GLN A 100 27.66 -36.68 -3.53
N TYR A 101 28.77 -36.10 -3.08
CA TYR A 101 29.68 -35.28 -3.88
C TYR A 101 31.09 -35.82 -3.87
N ASN A 102 31.83 -35.57 -4.95
CA ASN A 102 33.25 -35.83 -5.03
C ASN A 102 33.98 -34.56 -5.48
N VAL A 103 34.94 -34.12 -4.67
CA VAL A 103 35.75 -32.91 -4.91
C VAL A 103 37.20 -33.33 -5.00
N SER A 104 37.84 -32.95 -6.09
CA SER A 104 39.27 -33.16 -6.29
C SER A 104 39.90 -31.88 -6.82
N GLY A 105 41.19 -31.69 -6.57
CA GLY A 105 41.88 -30.52 -7.06
C GLY A 105 43.14 -30.22 -6.28
N ASN A 106 43.93 -29.31 -6.82
CA ASN A 106 45.20 -28.87 -6.30
C ASN A 106 45.45 -27.40 -6.65
N ILE A 107 46.24 -26.73 -5.81
CA ILE A 107 46.80 -25.42 -6.12
C ILE A 107 48.24 -25.63 -6.58
N GLY A 108 48.55 -25.13 -7.77
CA GLY A 108 49.90 -25.15 -8.32
C GLY A 108 50.87 -24.31 -7.48
N THR A 109 52.06 -24.84 -7.21
CA THR A 109 53.08 -24.21 -6.38
C THR A 109 54.27 -23.64 -7.18
N GLY A 110 54.19 -23.59 -8.52
CA GLY A 110 55.30 -23.19 -9.42
C GLY A 110 54.92 -22.17 -10.51
N ASN A 111 55.89 -21.79 -11.35
CA ASN A 111 55.76 -20.74 -12.38
C ASN A 111 54.88 -21.13 -13.59
N ASP A 112 54.60 -22.42 -13.74
CA ASP A 112 53.67 -23.06 -14.67
C ASP A 112 52.44 -23.66 -13.93
N GLY A 113 52.29 -23.31 -12.65
CA GLY A 113 51.38 -23.95 -11.69
C GLY A 113 49.89 -23.76 -11.98
N MET A 114 49.35 -24.60 -12.86
CA MET A 114 47.91 -24.75 -13.02
C MET A 114 47.27 -25.08 -11.66
N SER A 115 46.30 -24.28 -11.24
CA SER A 115 45.42 -24.63 -10.12
C SER A 115 44.09 -25.10 -10.68
N GLN A 116 43.63 -26.24 -10.20
CA GLN A 116 42.42 -26.90 -10.69
C GLN A 116 41.55 -27.34 -9.53
N LEU A 117 40.25 -27.12 -9.66
CA LEU A 117 39.23 -27.69 -8.81
C LEU A 117 38.18 -28.35 -9.68
N VAL A 118 37.90 -29.62 -9.40
CA VAL A 118 36.87 -30.42 -10.04
C VAL A 118 35.86 -30.81 -8.97
N PHE A 119 34.65 -30.30 -9.13
CA PHE A 119 33.51 -30.63 -8.29
C PHE A 119 32.54 -31.52 -9.09
N SER A 120 32.23 -32.70 -8.58
CA SER A 120 31.34 -33.66 -9.25
C SER A 120 30.24 -34.15 -8.32
N TRP A 121 29.05 -34.34 -8.86
CA TRP A 121 27.87 -34.79 -8.11
C TRP A 121 26.98 -35.68 -8.97
N LYS A 122 26.14 -36.49 -8.32
CA LYS A 122 25.10 -37.24 -9.01
C LYS A 122 23.78 -36.48 -8.94
N SER A 123 23.02 -36.45 -10.04
CA SER A 123 21.65 -35.94 -10.02
C SER A 123 20.77 -36.81 -9.08
N PRO A 124 19.85 -36.26 -8.25
CA PRO A 124 19.39 -34.87 -8.16
C PRO A 124 20.00 -34.06 -6.99
N SER A 125 21.23 -34.38 -6.53
CA SER A 125 21.79 -33.84 -5.28
C SER A 125 21.85 -32.30 -5.19
N ILE A 126 21.92 -31.62 -6.34
CA ILE A 126 21.85 -30.16 -6.46
C ILE A 126 20.56 -29.80 -7.20
N GLN A 127 19.47 -29.61 -6.46
CA GLN A 127 18.21 -29.16 -7.06
C GLN A 127 18.29 -27.66 -7.42
N ARG A 128 17.96 -27.32 -8.68
CA ARG A 128 17.62 -25.97 -9.20
C ARG A 128 18.71 -24.89 -9.13
N VAL A 129 20.00 -25.23 -9.20
CA VAL A 129 21.06 -24.21 -9.39
C VAL A 129 21.02 -23.70 -10.83
N LYS A 130 21.03 -22.37 -11.00
CA LYS A 130 21.02 -21.69 -12.30
C LYS A 130 22.37 -21.08 -12.66
N TRP A 131 23.18 -20.72 -11.67
CA TRP A 131 24.44 -20.00 -11.88
C TRP A 131 25.56 -20.60 -11.04
N TYR A 132 26.74 -20.70 -11.65
CA TYR A 132 27.98 -21.10 -10.99
C TYR A 132 29.00 -19.97 -11.07
N LYS A 133 29.75 -19.77 -10.00
CA LYS A 133 30.85 -18.79 -9.93
C LYS A 133 32.14 -19.52 -9.53
N CYS A 134 33.15 -19.46 -10.38
CA CYS A 134 34.52 -19.83 -10.02
C CYS A 134 35.21 -18.60 -9.44
N GLU A 135 35.91 -18.75 -8.32
CA GLU A 135 36.63 -17.65 -7.67
C GLU A 135 38.04 -18.10 -7.30
N VAL A 136 39.03 -17.27 -7.65
CA VAL A 136 40.43 -17.45 -7.34
C VAL A 136 40.87 -16.31 -6.44
N GLU A 137 41.49 -16.65 -5.31
CA GLU A 137 42.10 -15.70 -4.39
C GLU A 137 43.61 -15.92 -4.37
N GLY A 138 44.35 -14.83 -4.23
CA GLY A 138 45.79 -14.88 -4.07
C GLY A 138 46.39 -13.50 -3.94
N LEU A 139 47.72 -13.43 -4.10
CA LEU A 139 48.44 -12.16 -4.04
C LEU A 139 48.87 -11.68 -5.43
N ASP A 140 48.76 -10.37 -5.66
CA ASP A 140 49.34 -9.73 -6.83
C ASP A 140 50.87 -9.65 -6.77
N THR A 141 51.49 -9.13 -7.83
CA THR A 141 52.95 -8.93 -7.93
C THR A 141 53.52 -7.97 -6.87
N LYS A 142 52.68 -7.26 -6.13
CA LYS A 142 53.03 -6.34 -5.04
C LYS A 142 52.67 -6.89 -3.66
N GLY A 143 52.21 -8.14 -3.57
CA GLY A 143 51.84 -8.79 -2.32
C GLY A 143 50.49 -8.35 -1.75
N ARG A 144 49.59 -7.78 -2.56
CA ARG A 144 48.24 -7.38 -2.14
C ARG A 144 47.23 -8.48 -2.47
N ASP A 145 46.24 -8.67 -1.60
CA ASP A 145 45.15 -9.61 -1.84
C ASP A 145 44.34 -9.21 -3.08
N VAL A 146 44.11 -10.18 -3.96
CA VAL A 146 43.30 -10.04 -5.17
C VAL A 146 42.37 -11.24 -5.31
N THR A 147 41.12 -10.94 -5.66
CA THR A 147 40.09 -11.94 -5.98
C THR A 147 39.63 -11.76 -7.42
N ILE A 148 39.66 -12.83 -8.20
CA ILE A 148 39.13 -12.87 -9.57
C ILE A 148 37.99 -13.88 -9.61
N SER A 149 36.85 -13.49 -10.18
CA SER A 149 35.71 -14.38 -10.35
C SER A 149 35.19 -14.41 -11.78
N VAL A 150 34.68 -15.58 -12.19
CA VAL A 150 34.00 -15.81 -13.46
C VAL A 150 32.67 -16.50 -13.17
N ILE A 151 31.61 -16.01 -13.79
CA ILE A 151 30.23 -16.50 -13.60
C ILE A 151 29.78 -17.17 -14.90
N ALA A 152 29.04 -18.28 -14.77
CA ALA A 152 28.42 -18.96 -15.90
C ALA A 152 27.05 -19.53 -15.55
N GLU A 153 26.20 -19.61 -16.57
CA GLU A 153 24.86 -20.19 -16.48
C GLU A 153 24.90 -21.71 -16.62
N ALA A 154 24.06 -22.41 -15.86
CA ALA A 154 23.87 -23.85 -15.98
C ALA A 154 23.13 -24.16 -17.29
N PRO A 155 23.55 -25.19 -18.07
CA PRO A 155 22.82 -25.57 -19.27
C PRO A 155 21.38 -25.98 -18.92
N THR A 156 20.39 -25.32 -19.52
CA THR A 156 18.98 -25.71 -19.41
C THR A 156 18.70 -26.83 -20.41
N SER A 157 18.05 -27.91 -19.97
CA SER A 157 17.76 -29.09 -20.80
C SER A 157 16.66 -28.86 -21.86
N GLU A 158 16.44 -27.62 -22.31
CA GLU A 158 15.29 -27.28 -23.17
C GLU A 158 15.65 -26.87 -24.60
N TRP A 159 16.94 -26.88 -24.98
CA TRP A 159 17.36 -26.67 -26.37
C TRP A 159 18.58 -27.54 -26.73
N LEU A 160 18.33 -28.82 -27.03
CA LEU A 160 19.23 -29.64 -27.86
C LEU A 160 18.46 -30.01 -29.12
N PRO A 161 18.70 -29.35 -30.26
CA PRO A 161 18.19 -29.84 -31.53
C PRO A 161 18.91 -31.15 -31.87
N ASP A 162 18.13 -32.21 -32.07
CA ASP A 162 18.59 -33.48 -32.63
C ASP A 162 19.25 -33.26 -33.99
N LYS A 163 20.43 -33.88 -34.17
CA LYS A 163 21.29 -33.91 -35.36
C LYS A 163 22.04 -32.61 -35.69
N ILE A 164 23.32 -32.61 -35.31
CA ILE A 164 24.35 -31.88 -36.06
C ILE A 164 25.05 -32.90 -36.96
N GLU A 165 24.76 -32.85 -38.26
CA GLU A 165 25.58 -33.53 -39.27
C GLU A 165 26.97 -32.88 -39.31
N LYS A 166 28.01 -33.71 -39.39
CA LYS A 166 29.41 -33.27 -39.48
C LYS A 166 29.59 -32.38 -40.73
N PRO A 167 30.17 -31.18 -40.61
CA PRO A 167 30.66 -30.47 -41.78
C PRO A 167 32.04 -31.02 -42.15
N ASP A 168 32.17 -31.48 -43.40
CA ASP A 168 33.43 -31.79 -44.04
C ASP A 168 34.36 -30.57 -43.97
N THR A 169 35.47 -30.72 -43.26
CA THR A 169 36.45 -29.65 -43.07
C THR A 169 37.41 -29.65 -44.26
N VAL A 170 37.13 -28.84 -45.27
CA VAL A 170 38.09 -28.52 -46.33
C VAL A 170 38.96 -27.35 -45.87
N CYS A 171 40.25 -27.59 -45.65
CA CYS A 171 41.22 -26.52 -45.39
C CYS A 171 41.47 -25.72 -46.68
N VAL A 172 41.18 -24.42 -46.64
CA VAL A 172 41.64 -23.46 -47.66
C VAL A 172 42.65 -22.50 -46.99
N PRO A 173 43.83 -22.24 -47.59
CA PRO A 173 44.80 -21.33 -47.00
C PRO A 173 44.31 -19.89 -47.15
N VAL A 174 44.18 -19.16 -46.03
CA VAL A 174 43.95 -17.72 -46.03
C VAL A 174 45.32 -17.02 -46.07
N ALA A 175 45.61 -16.33 -47.16
CA ALA A 175 46.77 -15.46 -47.28
C ALA A 175 46.63 -14.24 -46.36
N CYS A 176 47.69 -13.89 -45.64
CA CYS A 176 47.78 -12.68 -44.83
C CYS A 176 47.67 -11.43 -45.71
N GLY A 177 46.46 -10.85 -45.78
CA GLY A 177 46.23 -9.51 -46.32
C GLY A 177 46.36 -8.46 -45.22
N SER A 178 47.24 -7.50 -45.43
CA SER A 178 47.51 -6.33 -44.59
C SER A 178 46.31 -5.38 -44.53
N ASN A 179 45.53 -5.46 -43.45
CA ASN A 179 44.70 -4.38 -42.91
C ASN A 179 44.65 -4.56 -41.37
N LEU A 180 45.82 -4.44 -40.73
CA LEU A 180 45.93 -4.41 -39.27
C LEU A 180 45.66 -2.98 -38.80
N ILE A 181 44.63 -2.79 -37.97
CA ILE A 181 44.36 -1.52 -37.29
C ILE A 181 45.58 -1.19 -36.41
N THR A 182 46.16 -0.01 -36.59
CA THR A 182 47.33 0.39 -35.80
C THR A 182 46.92 0.77 -34.38
N THR A 183 47.84 0.66 -33.41
CA THR A 183 47.62 1.14 -32.03
C THR A 183 47.16 2.60 -32.01
N ASP A 184 47.71 3.45 -32.88
CA ASP A 184 47.34 4.86 -33.00
C ASP A 184 45.87 5.06 -33.44
N GLN A 185 45.35 4.20 -34.33
CA GLN A 185 43.94 4.23 -34.74
C GLN A 185 43.00 3.80 -33.61
N LEU A 186 43.44 2.88 -32.76
CA LEU A 186 42.69 2.43 -31.59
C LEU A 186 42.69 3.48 -30.48
N GLU A 187 43.81 4.15 -30.23
CA GLU A 187 43.94 5.25 -29.26
C GLU A 187 43.07 6.44 -29.66
N ALA A 188 43.11 6.87 -30.93
CA ALA A 188 42.25 7.94 -31.45
C ALA A 188 40.74 7.62 -31.33
N SER A 189 40.37 6.36 -31.55
CA SER A 189 38.98 5.89 -31.36
C SER A 189 38.58 5.91 -29.88
N THR A 190 39.50 5.55 -28.99
CA THR A 190 39.29 5.55 -27.54
C THR A 190 39.13 6.97 -27.00
N GLU A 191 39.94 7.93 -27.45
CA GLU A 191 39.80 9.35 -27.10
C GLU A 191 38.46 9.91 -27.57
N THR A 192 38.03 9.58 -28.79
CA THR A 192 36.74 10.02 -29.33
C THR A 192 35.57 9.51 -28.48
N ILE A 193 35.63 8.24 -28.06
CA ILE A 193 34.64 7.62 -27.16
C ILE A 193 34.66 8.30 -25.79
N LEU A 194 35.84 8.52 -25.19
CA LEU A 194 35.98 9.19 -23.90
C LEU A 194 35.41 10.62 -23.93
N HIS A 195 35.68 11.38 -24.99
CA HIS A 195 35.10 12.70 -25.20
C HIS A 195 33.56 12.65 -25.35
N GLY A 196 33.05 11.65 -26.07
CA GLY A 196 31.61 11.40 -26.21
C GLY A 196 30.95 11.09 -24.86
N VAL A 197 31.57 10.22 -24.04
CA VAL A 197 31.10 9.88 -22.69
C VAL A 197 31.16 11.11 -21.77
N ALA A 198 32.21 11.93 -21.83
CA ALA A 198 32.31 13.16 -21.05
C ALA A 198 31.19 14.16 -21.41
N ASN A 199 30.93 14.34 -22.71
CA ASN A 199 29.85 15.21 -23.19
C ASN A 199 28.46 14.71 -22.75
N LEU A 200 28.21 13.40 -22.84
CA LEU A 200 26.97 12.78 -22.36
C LEU A 200 26.81 12.94 -20.85
N THR A 201 27.87 12.73 -20.08
CA THR A 201 27.87 12.88 -18.62
C THR A 201 27.59 14.34 -18.21
N ALA A 202 28.21 15.30 -18.89
CA ALA A 202 27.95 16.72 -18.66
C ALA A 202 26.51 17.12 -19.04
N SER A 203 25.99 16.58 -20.14
CA SER A 203 24.61 16.80 -20.57
C SER A 203 23.60 16.23 -19.57
N LEU A 204 23.82 14.98 -19.14
CA LEU A 204 23.00 14.34 -18.12
C LEU A 204 23.02 15.11 -16.80
N GLY A 205 24.21 15.54 -16.34
CA GLY A 205 24.34 16.35 -15.14
C GLY A 205 23.60 17.70 -15.21
N ARG A 206 23.55 18.35 -16.39
CA ARG A 206 22.73 19.56 -16.60
C ARG A 206 21.24 19.26 -16.50
N SER A 207 20.78 18.19 -17.15
CA SER A 207 19.38 17.76 -17.10
C SER A 207 18.94 17.38 -15.69
N THR A 208 19.76 16.62 -14.95
CA THR A 208 19.48 16.25 -13.55
C THR A 208 19.37 17.47 -12.64
N ARG A 209 20.27 18.47 -12.78
CA ARG A 209 20.18 19.72 -12.01
C ARG A 209 18.91 20.50 -12.29
N LYS A 210 18.48 20.55 -13.55
CA LYS A 210 17.22 21.21 -13.93
C LYS A 210 16.02 20.53 -13.26
N VAL A 211 15.95 19.20 -13.34
CA VAL A 211 14.88 18.42 -12.70
C VAL A 211 14.87 18.64 -11.18
N HIS A 212 16.04 18.67 -10.54
CA HIS A 212 16.13 18.92 -9.10
C HIS A 212 15.62 20.33 -8.74
N PHE A 213 16.02 21.35 -9.49
CA PHE A 213 15.53 22.72 -9.30
C PHE A 213 14.01 22.83 -9.49
N ASP A 214 13.47 22.19 -10.52
CA ASP A 214 12.03 22.17 -10.78
C ASP A 214 11.28 21.43 -9.66
N PHE A 215 11.85 20.35 -9.10
CA PHE A 215 11.30 19.62 -7.96
C PHE A 215 11.27 20.49 -6.69
N ASP A 216 12.37 21.18 -6.36
CA ASP A 216 12.43 22.07 -5.19
C ASP A 216 11.43 23.23 -5.32
N ALA A 217 11.29 23.80 -6.52
CA ALA A 217 10.30 24.84 -6.80
C ALA A 217 8.86 24.34 -6.65
N LEU A 218 8.58 23.08 -7.04
CA LEU A 218 7.29 22.44 -6.81
C LEU A 218 7.06 22.17 -5.33
N GLN A 219 8.06 21.69 -4.61
CA GLN A 219 7.98 21.43 -3.18
C GLN A 219 7.61 22.69 -2.40
N MET A 220 8.24 23.82 -2.71
CA MET A 220 7.92 25.12 -2.11
C MET A 220 6.47 25.57 -2.40
N LYS A 221 5.95 25.25 -3.58
CA LYS A 221 4.54 25.54 -3.91
C LYS A 221 3.59 24.65 -3.12
N VAL A 222 3.94 23.36 -2.94
CA VAL A 222 3.14 22.42 -2.14
C VAL A 222 3.07 22.89 -0.68
N THR A 223 4.19 23.23 -0.06
CA THR A 223 4.19 23.72 1.34
C THR A 223 3.39 25.01 1.48
N THR A 224 3.50 25.93 0.52
CA THR A 224 2.69 27.16 0.50
C THR A 224 1.19 26.87 0.38
N LEU A 225 0.81 25.82 -0.37
CA LEU A 225 -0.58 25.40 -0.48
C LEU A 225 -1.07 24.75 0.81
N GLU A 226 -0.24 23.93 1.46
CA GLU A 226 -0.54 23.33 2.77
C GLU A 226 -0.83 24.41 3.82
N ASP A 227 0.02 25.43 3.91
CA ASP A 227 -0.18 26.57 4.83
C ASP A 227 -1.51 27.29 4.57
N LYS A 228 -1.86 27.50 3.29
CA LYS A 228 -3.14 28.11 2.90
C LYS A 228 -4.34 27.25 3.28
N VAL A 229 -4.23 25.92 3.14
CA VAL A 229 -5.28 24.98 3.54
C VAL A 229 -5.50 25.03 5.05
N VAL A 230 -4.42 25.03 5.84
CA VAL A 230 -4.51 25.16 7.31
C VAL A 230 -5.15 26.49 7.72
N ALA A 231 -4.74 27.60 7.10
CA ALA A 231 -5.33 28.91 7.37
C ALA A 231 -6.82 28.97 6.99
N LEU A 232 -7.23 28.31 5.91
CA LEU A 232 -8.63 28.22 5.51
C LEU A 232 -9.45 27.36 6.48
N ALA A 233 -8.90 26.24 6.95
CA ALA A 233 -9.54 25.38 7.93
C ALA A 233 -9.80 26.13 9.24
N SER A 234 -8.82 26.87 9.76
CA SER A 234 -8.99 27.71 10.95
C SER A 234 -10.09 28.76 10.77
N LYS A 235 -10.15 29.43 9.61
CA LYS A 235 -11.24 30.37 9.31
C LYS A 235 -12.62 29.69 9.24
N PHE A 236 -12.67 28.46 8.75
CA PHE A 236 -13.91 27.69 8.72
C PHE A 236 -14.39 27.37 10.13
N GLU A 237 -13.51 26.90 11.01
CA GLU A 237 -13.82 26.64 12.43
C GLU A 237 -14.30 27.91 13.16
N ASP A 238 -13.63 29.05 12.95
CA ASP A 238 -14.07 30.34 13.50
C ASP A 238 -15.47 30.73 13.03
N ASN A 239 -15.76 30.52 11.74
CA ASN A 239 -17.08 30.81 11.18
C ASN A 239 -18.14 29.84 11.71
N GLN A 240 -17.83 28.56 11.90
CA GLN A 240 -18.72 27.60 12.55
C GLN A 240 -19.05 28.03 13.97
N MET A 241 -18.07 28.45 14.77
CA MET A 241 -18.31 28.95 16.13
C MET A 241 -19.22 30.18 16.15
N LYS A 242 -19.00 31.15 15.24
CA LYS A 242 -19.84 32.34 15.12
C LYS A 242 -21.28 31.99 14.74
N ILE A 243 -21.46 31.09 13.79
CA ILE A 243 -22.79 30.62 13.38
C ILE A 243 -23.49 29.92 14.55
N SER A 244 -22.80 29.02 15.25
CA SER A 244 -23.34 28.32 16.41
C SER A 244 -23.78 29.31 17.51
N SER A 245 -22.96 30.32 17.80
CA SER A 245 -23.31 31.36 18.77
C SER A 245 -24.54 32.17 18.35
N PHE A 246 -24.69 32.47 17.06
CA PHE A 246 -25.85 33.20 16.55
C PHE A 246 -27.13 32.36 16.62
N ILE A 247 -27.04 31.06 16.32
CA ILE A 247 -28.17 30.12 16.46
C ILE A 247 -28.62 30.06 17.92
N GLU A 248 -27.71 29.92 18.88
CA GLU A 248 -28.06 29.88 20.30
C GLU A 248 -28.71 31.19 20.77
N PHE A 249 -28.21 32.34 20.31
CA PHE A 249 -28.84 33.62 20.59
C PHE A 249 -30.26 33.72 20.01
N TYR A 250 -30.47 33.25 18.78
CA TYR A 250 -31.79 33.20 18.15
C TYR A 250 -32.74 32.26 18.92
N LYS A 251 -32.29 31.06 19.30
CA LYS A 251 -33.08 30.12 20.11
C LYS A 251 -33.47 30.73 21.44
N TYR A 252 -32.53 31.38 22.14
CA TYR A 252 -32.80 32.05 23.41
C TYR A 252 -33.82 33.18 23.27
N THR A 253 -33.69 34.04 22.25
CA THR A 253 -34.66 35.12 22.01
C THR A 253 -36.03 34.59 21.62
N TYR A 254 -36.10 33.52 20.82
CA TYR A 254 -37.34 32.83 20.46
C TYR A 254 -38.01 32.20 21.68
N LEU A 255 -37.25 31.50 22.52
CA LEU A 255 -37.71 30.90 23.77
C LEU A 255 -38.33 31.96 24.67
N VAL A 256 -37.59 33.01 25.01
CA VAL A 256 -38.04 34.04 25.96
C VAL A 256 -39.22 34.84 25.40
N SER A 257 -39.34 34.98 24.09
CA SER A 257 -40.46 35.71 23.48
C SER A 257 -41.75 34.90 23.42
N ASN A 258 -41.67 33.57 23.22
CA ASN A 258 -42.84 32.74 22.90
C ASN A 258 -43.21 31.74 24.00
N PHE A 259 -42.32 31.45 24.95
CA PHE A 259 -42.52 30.38 25.93
C PHE A 259 -42.24 30.82 27.37
N ASP A 260 -42.98 30.24 28.31
CA ASP A 260 -42.67 30.25 29.73
C ASP A 260 -41.98 28.94 30.12
N ILE A 261 -40.92 29.02 30.93
CA ILE A 261 -40.18 27.85 31.40
C ILE A 261 -40.95 27.20 32.55
N LEU A 262 -41.41 25.96 32.37
CA LEU A 262 -42.08 25.19 33.42
C LEU A 262 -41.04 24.61 34.40
N GLY A 263 -39.86 24.22 33.92
CA GLY A 263 -38.74 23.74 34.72
C GLY A 263 -38.19 22.41 34.20
N THR A 264 -37.35 21.74 35.00
CA THR A 264 -36.67 20.50 34.61
C THR A 264 -37.23 19.29 35.34
N PHE A 265 -37.38 18.18 34.64
CA PHE A 265 -37.72 16.88 35.20
C PHE A 265 -36.88 15.79 34.51
N ARG A 266 -36.12 15.03 35.32
CA ARG A 266 -35.23 13.95 34.84
C ARG A 266 -34.27 14.35 33.70
N GLY A 267 -33.67 15.55 33.80
CA GLY A 267 -32.72 16.06 32.81
C GLY A 267 -33.38 16.91 31.72
N LYS A 268 -34.62 16.61 31.34
CA LYS A 268 -35.37 17.36 30.32
C LYS A 268 -35.95 18.66 30.86
N ARG A 269 -35.92 19.72 30.05
CA ARG A 269 -36.59 21.01 30.30
C ARG A 269 -37.95 21.04 29.62
N TYR A 270 -38.91 21.64 30.30
CA TYR A 270 -40.29 21.75 29.84
C TYR A 270 -40.67 23.22 29.71
N TYR A 271 -41.43 23.51 28.65
CA TYR A 271 -41.85 24.86 28.27
C TYR A 271 -43.34 24.86 27.94
N VAL A 272 -43.99 25.99 28.12
CA VAL A 272 -45.38 26.18 27.69
C VAL A 272 -45.50 27.44 26.85
N SER A 273 -46.31 27.40 25.79
CA SER A 273 -46.55 28.58 24.96
C SER A 273 -47.15 29.72 25.79
N LYS A 274 -46.67 30.95 25.58
CA LYS A 274 -47.14 32.13 26.31
C LYS A 274 -48.57 32.50 25.93
N THR A 275 -48.85 32.44 24.64
CA THR A 275 -50.15 32.79 24.06
C THR A 275 -50.98 31.54 23.81
N GLU A 276 -52.30 31.71 23.95
CA GLU A 276 -53.26 30.74 23.47
C GLU A 276 -53.53 30.99 21.98
N ALA A 277 -53.52 29.93 21.19
CA ALA A 277 -53.83 29.98 19.77
C ALA A 277 -54.70 28.77 19.39
N LEU A 278 -55.29 28.80 18.19
CA LEU A 278 -55.87 27.59 17.61
C LEU A 278 -54.75 26.56 17.48
N PHE A 279 -54.96 25.39 18.07
CA PHE A 279 -53.97 24.34 18.03
C PHE A 279 -53.85 23.79 16.60
N ASP A 280 -52.64 23.37 16.28
CA ASP A 280 -52.31 22.53 15.14
C ASP A 280 -51.08 21.74 15.59
N ILE A 281 -51.24 20.43 15.70
CA ILE A 281 -50.21 19.58 16.31
C ILE A 281 -48.87 19.66 15.57
N ARG A 282 -48.89 19.83 14.24
CA ARG A 282 -47.68 19.90 13.41
C ARG A 282 -46.99 21.24 13.60
N ALA A 283 -47.76 22.33 13.60
CA ALA A 283 -47.22 23.65 13.82
C ALA A 283 -46.64 23.78 15.24
N ALA A 284 -47.34 23.29 16.25
CA ALA A 284 -46.90 23.33 17.64
C ALA A 284 -45.64 22.48 17.87
N ASP A 285 -45.58 21.27 17.33
CA ASP A 285 -44.39 20.42 17.38
C ASP A 285 -43.19 21.06 16.64
N GLY A 286 -43.45 21.73 15.52
CA GLY A 286 -42.44 22.52 14.81
C GLY A 286 -41.89 23.69 15.63
N GLN A 287 -42.71 24.33 16.48
CA GLN A 287 -42.23 25.36 17.40
C GLN A 287 -41.38 24.77 18.54
N CYS A 288 -41.77 23.61 19.07
CA CYS A 288 -40.95 22.88 20.05
C CYS A 288 -39.60 22.46 19.43
N SER A 289 -39.57 22.09 18.14
CA SER A 289 -38.35 21.69 17.42
C SER A 289 -37.31 22.81 17.31
N ILE A 290 -37.72 24.08 17.31
CA ILE A 290 -36.77 25.23 17.35
C ILE A 290 -35.95 25.21 18.65
N LEU A 291 -36.52 24.65 19.72
CA LEU A 291 -35.90 24.52 21.04
C LEU A 291 -35.23 23.14 21.24
N ASP A 292 -34.89 22.46 20.14
CA ASP A 292 -34.36 21.10 20.12
C ASP A 292 -35.28 20.10 20.88
N GLY A 293 -36.58 20.32 20.80
CA GLY A 293 -37.59 19.56 21.52
C GLY A 293 -38.77 19.13 20.66
N HIS A 294 -39.81 18.64 21.31
CA HIS A 294 -41.07 18.24 20.69
C HIS A 294 -42.23 18.50 21.66
N LEU A 295 -43.47 18.34 21.19
CA LEU A 295 -44.62 18.36 22.08
C LEU A 295 -44.48 17.30 23.18
N VAL A 296 -44.88 17.64 24.40
CA VAL A 296 -44.68 16.75 25.55
C VAL A 296 -45.37 15.40 25.36
N GLU A 297 -44.63 14.32 25.61
CA GLU A 297 -45.08 12.94 25.57
C GLU A 297 -45.06 12.37 26.99
N VAL A 298 -46.14 12.57 27.75
CA VAL A 298 -46.17 12.18 29.18
C VAL A 298 -46.22 10.65 29.33
N GLU A 299 -45.09 10.03 29.66
CA GLU A 299 -44.94 8.56 29.63
C GLU A 299 -45.23 7.89 30.98
N ASN A 300 -45.26 8.64 32.09
CA ASN A 300 -45.42 8.06 33.42
C ASN A 300 -46.06 9.00 34.45
N GLN A 301 -46.45 8.42 35.60
CA GLN A 301 -47.13 9.12 36.70
C GLN A 301 -46.32 10.28 37.28
N ALA A 302 -45.00 10.14 37.41
CA ALA A 302 -44.16 11.16 38.03
C ALA A 302 -44.03 12.40 37.13
N GLU A 303 -43.89 12.17 35.82
CA GLU A 303 -43.90 13.22 34.80
C GLU A 303 -45.25 13.93 34.72
N TYR A 304 -46.35 13.19 34.68
CA TYR A 304 -47.70 13.75 34.73
C TYR A 304 -47.89 14.67 35.93
N ASN A 305 -47.51 14.22 37.13
CA ASN A 305 -47.60 15.02 38.35
C ASN A 305 -46.74 16.30 38.26
N PHE A 306 -45.55 16.20 37.65
CA PHE A 306 -44.71 17.36 37.41
C PHE A 306 -45.41 18.36 36.48
N VAL A 307 -45.88 17.91 35.30
CA VAL A 307 -46.52 18.75 34.29
C VAL A 307 -47.77 19.43 34.87
N VAL A 308 -48.70 18.66 35.44
CA VAL A 308 -49.95 19.19 36.02
C VAL A 308 -49.67 20.25 37.09
N ARG A 309 -48.75 19.96 38.01
CA ARG A 309 -48.35 20.93 39.06
C ARG A 309 -47.76 22.22 38.49
N LYS A 310 -47.06 22.15 37.35
CA LYS A 310 -46.44 23.32 36.72
C LYS A 310 -47.45 24.15 35.94
N ILE A 311 -48.31 23.53 35.14
CA ILE A 311 -49.34 24.27 34.37
C ILE A 311 -50.35 24.97 35.29
N HIS A 312 -50.66 24.42 36.47
CA HIS A 312 -51.48 25.09 37.50
C HIS A 312 -50.93 26.45 37.96
N LYS A 313 -49.64 26.73 37.73
CA LYS A 313 -48.99 28.00 38.09
C LYS A 313 -48.92 29.00 36.93
N VAL A 314 -49.32 28.60 35.72
CA VAL A 314 -49.29 29.44 34.51
C VAL A 314 -50.72 29.88 34.15
N SER A 315 -50.93 30.96 33.41
CA SER A 315 -52.26 31.35 32.92
C SER A 315 -52.78 30.43 31.80
N GLY A 316 -54.10 30.39 31.62
CA GLY A 316 -54.80 29.56 30.64
C GLY A 316 -55.32 28.25 31.24
N ASP A 317 -56.30 27.62 30.59
CA ASP A 317 -57.01 26.44 31.12
C ASP A 317 -56.81 25.16 30.30
N GLN A 318 -56.49 25.29 29.01
CA GLN A 318 -56.32 24.19 28.06
C GLN A 318 -54.85 24.08 27.63
N PHE A 319 -54.25 22.91 27.84
CA PHE A 319 -52.84 22.65 27.56
C PHE A 319 -52.67 21.41 26.70
N PHE A 320 -52.39 21.59 25.42
CA PHE A 320 -52.16 20.53 24.46
C PHE A 320 -50.82 19.81 24.67
N THR A 321 -50.82 18.53 24.33
CA THR A 321 -49.66 17.62 24.41
C THR A 321 -49.37 17.00 23.04
N GLY A 322 -48.41 16.09 22.96
CA GLY A 322 -48.14 15.28 21.78
C GLY A 322 -49.12 14.12 21.56
N GLY A 323 -50.02 13.82 22.51
CA GLY A 323 -50.99 12.72 22.38
C GLY A 323 -52.06 13.01 21.31
N ASN A 324 -52.30 12.04 20.42
CA ASN A 324 -53.31 12.14 19.36
C ASN A 324 -53.74 10.75 18.85
N ASP A 325 -54.88 10.66 18.19
CA ASP A 325 -55.32 9.48 17.42
C ASP A 325 -55.72 9.82 15.97
N LEU A 326 -55.19 10.94 15.44
CA LEU A 326 -55.36 11.47 14.08
C LEU A 326 -55.31 10.45 12.93
N LYS A 327 -54.51 9.39 13.09
CA LYS A 327 -54.35 8.35 12.05
C LYS A 327 -55.46 7.31 12.09
N LYS A 328 -55.96 7.00 13.29
CA LYS A 328 -56.93 5.95 13.53
C LYS A 328 -57.58 6.19 14.89
N GLU A 329 -58.86 6.51 14.84
CA GLU A 329 -59.76 6.61 15.99
C GLU A 329 -59.51 5.51 17.04
N LYS A 330 -59.39 5.92 18.32
CA LYS A 330 -59.08 5.08 19.50
C LYS A 330 -57.67 4.50 19.56
N ASP A 331 -56.80 4.74 18.57
CA ASP A 331 -55.38 4.35 18.59
C ASP A 331 -54.51 5.54 19.01
N TRP A 332 -54.55 5.88 20.30
CA TRP A 332 -53.81 7.00 20.88
C TRP A 332 -52.29 6.78 20.85
N ARG A 333 -51.59 7.70 20.21
CA ARG A 333 -50.13 7.69 20.02
C ARG A 333 -49.55 9.07 20.28
N PHE A 334 -48.28 9.10 20.65
CA PHE A 334 -47.56 10.36 20.67
C PHE A 334 -47.12 10.78 19.26
N PHE A 335 -47.21 12.08 18.98
CA PHE A 335 -47.00 12.65 17.65
C PHE A 335 -45.56 12.49 17.17
N HIS A 336 -44.58 12.76 18.04
CA HIS A 336 -43.17 12.76 17.67
C HIS A 336 -42.60 11.35 17.64
N SER A 337 -42.74 10.57 18.71
CA SER A 337 -42.20 9.20 18.80
C SER A 337 -43.03 8.15 18.07
N ASN A 338 -44.29 8.47 17.72
CA ASN A 338 -45.27 7.55 17.15
C ASN A 338 -45.55 6.30 18.03
N ARG A 339 -45.14 6.33 19.31
CA ARG A 339 -45.35 5.25 20.26
C ARG A 339 -46.79 5.25 20.79
N PRO A 340 -47.39 4.07 21.01
CA PRO A 340 -48.69 3.99 21.68
C PRO A 340 -48.63 4.59 23.09
N MET A 341 -49.69 5.29 23.48
CA MET A 341 -49.82 5.82 24.84
C MET A 341 -50.12 4.69 25.83
N SER A 342 -49.10 4.27 26.59
CA SER A 342 -49.24 3.23 27.63
C SER A 342 -49.67 3.77 28.99
N PHE A 343 -49.44 5.05 29.24
CA PHE A 343 -49.85 5.76 30.44
C PHE A 343 -50.90 6.82 30.08
N THR A 344 -52.06 6.78 30.73
CA THR A 344 -53.13 7.75 30.50
C THR A 344 -53.79 8.18 31.81
N LYS A 345 -54.32 9.42 31.81
CA LYS A 345 -55.04 10.02 32.94
C LYS A 345 -56.33 10.69 32.47
N TRP A 346 -57.09 9.98 31.64
CA TRP A 346 -58.39 10.41 31.16
C TRP A 346 -59.30 10.86 32.29
N ARG A 347 -60.01 11.97 32.06
CA ARG A 347 -61.16 12.33 32.87
C ARG A 347 -62.19 11.21 32.78
N HIS A 348 -62.97 11.03 33.84
CA HIS A 348 -64.11 10.12 33.78
C HIS A 348 -65.05 10.52 32.63
N GLY A 349 -65.34 9.57 31.74
CA GLY A 349 -66.11 9.80 30.52
C GLY A 349 -65.27 9.96 29.25
N GLN A 350 -63.96 10.21 29.37
CA GLN A 350 -63.06 10.41 28.22
C GLN A 350 -62.18 9.19 27.89
N PRO A 351 -61.71 9.05 26.64
CA PRO A 351 -62.07 9.88 25.48
C PRO A 351 -63.49 9.57 24.94
N ASP A 352 -64.26 10.60 24.58
CA ASP A 352 -65.66 10.50 24.12
C ASP A 352 -65.86 10.82 22.63
N ASN A 353 -64.82 11.34 21.98
CA ASN A 353 -64.78 11.79 20.60
C ASN A 353 -66.01 12.62 20.23
N TYR A 354 -66.24 13.71 20.97
CA TYR A 354 -67.45 14.50 20.81
C TYR A 354 -67.62 15.01 19.37
N ARG A 355 -68.74 14.63 18.74
CA ARG A 355 -69.08 14.91 17.33
C ARG A 355 -68.13 14.27 16.30
N GLY A 356 -67.28 13.32 16.71
CA GLY A 356 -66.42 12.57 15.80
C GLY A 356 -65.24 13.36 15.23
N ASN A 357 -64.71 14.34 15.96
CA ASN A 357 -63.63 15.23 15.52
C ASN A 357 -62.75 15.68 16.70
N GLU A 358 -62.43 14.79 17.64
CA GLU A 358 -61.58 15.09 18.79
C GLU A 358 -60.31 14.24 18.81
N ASP A 359 -59.39 14.57 17.91
CA ASP A 359 -58.21 13.72 17.68
C ASP A 359 -56.96 14.14 18.48
N CYS A 360 -57.04 15.16 19.34
CA CYS A 360 -55.89 15.72 20.06
C CYS A 360 -56.08 15.69 21.58
N LEU A 361 -55.00 15.42 22.31
CA LEU A 361 -55.01 15.33 23.76
C LEU A 361 -54.64 16.68 24.40
N GLU A 362 -55.54 17.17 25.25
CA GLU A 362 -55.27 18.26 26.17
C GLU A 362 -55.23 17.81 27.64
N ILE A 363 -54.54 18.59 28.46
CA ILE A 363 -54.64 18.57 29.92
C ILE A 363 -55.41 19.82 30.33
N ALA A 364 -56.63 19.64 30.80
CA ALA A 364 -57.52 20.75 31.16
C ALA A 364 -57.54 20.99 32.67
N LYS A 365 -57.30 22.23 33.11
CA LYS A 365 -57.29 22.59 34.54
C LYS A 365 -58.65 22.45 35.20
N GLU A 366 -59.71 22.88 34.51
CA GLU A 366 -61.09 22.75 34.99
C GLU A 366 -61.49 21.29 35.22
N MET A 367 -60.80 20.35 34.55
CA MET A 367 -60.97 18.91 34.71
C MET A 367 -60.05 18.29 35.77
N GLY A 368 -59.47 19.12 36.64
CA GLY A 368 -58.51 18.69 37.67
C GLY A 368 -57.16 18.29 37.09
N GLY A 369 -56.79 18.84 35.93
CA GLY A 369 -55.55 18.50 35.22
C GLY A 369 -55.56 17.11 34.59
N LYS A 370 -56.75 16.54 34.31
CA LYS A 370 -56.91 15.25 33.64
C LYS A 370 -56.94 15.39 32.12
N TYR A 371 -56.74 14.27 31.43
CA TYR A 371 -56.74 14.23 29.97
C TYR A 371 -58.16 14.33 29.43
N ASN A 372 -58.27 15.09 28.35
CA ASN A 372 -59.47 15.24 27.54
C ASN A 372 -59.05 15.13 26.08
N ASP A 373 -59.79 14.36 25.29
CA ASP A 373 -59.72 14.46 23.85
C ASP A 373 -60.50 15.68 23.42
N ILE A 374 -59.96 16.41 22.46
CA ILE A 374 -60.58 17.62 21.96
C ILE A 374 -60.19 17.84 20.50
N SER A 375 -61.01 18.59 19.78
CA SER A 375 -60.68 19.06 18.44
C SER A 375 -59.29 19.68 18.42
N CYS A 376 -58.45 19.18 17.50
CA CYS A 376 -57.11 19.70 17.28
C CYS A 376 -57.07 21.19 16.92
N LYS A 377 -58.22 21.81 16.58
CA LYS A 377 -58.35 23.24 16.25
C LYS A 377 -58.86 24.07 17.42
N SER A 378 -58.99 23.51 18.61
CA SER A 378 -59.42 24.24 19.80
C SER A 378 -58.35 25.23 20.25
N LYS A 379 -58.79 26.31 20.91
CA LYS A 379 -57.89 27.36 21.38
C LYS A 379 -57.26 26.94 22.71
N GLY A 380 -55.94 26.99 22.81
CA GLY A 380 -55.23 26.69 24.06
C GLY A 380 -53.74 26.92 23.95
N LYS A 381 -53.02 26.58 25.01
CA LYS A 381 -51.56 26.57 25.05
C LYS A 381 -51.06 25.17 24.74
N PHE A 382 -49.80 25.02 24.37
CA PHE A 382 -49.17 23.71 24.20
C PHE A 382 -47.89 23.61 25.01
N ILE A 383 -47.51 22.39 25.34
CA ILE A 383 -46.35 22.10 26.19
C ILE A 383 -45.29 21.40 25.36
N CYS A 384 -44.05 21.90 25.44
CA CYS A 384 -42.88 21.27 24.85
C CYS A 384 -42.00 20.62 25.93
N GLU A 385 -41.26 19.59 25.53
CA GLU A 385 -40.10 19.06 26.25
C GLU A 385 -38.88 19.03 25.31
N ASP A 386 -37.66 19.21 25.83
CA ASP A 386 -36.44 19.06 25.01
C ASP A 386 -35.98 17.61 24.89
N GLN A 387 -35.20 17.33 23.83
CA GLN A 387 -34.49 16.08 23.69
C GLN A 387 -33.18 16.18 24.48
N ASN A 388 -33.08 15.39 25.54
CA ASN A 388 -31.95 15.41 26.48
C ASN A 388 -30.61 15.02 25.85
#